data_AF-A0ABD5Z1L9-F1
#
_entry.id   AF-A0ABD5Z1L9-F1
#
_cell.length_a   1.000
_cell.length_b   1.000
_cell.length_c   1.000
_cell.angle_alpha   90.00
_cell.angle_beta   90.00
_cell.angle_gamma   90.00
#
_symmetry.space_group_name_H-M   'P 1'
#
loop_
_entity.id
_entity.type
_entity.pdbx_description
1 polymer ?
#
loop_
_entity_poly.entity_id
_entity_poly.type
_entity_poly.pdbx_seq_one_letter_code
_entity_poly.pdbx_strand_id
1 'polypeptide(L)'
;MTSTRKLEQADGLVRRYDYDDVSMVVADTGFPEDALSVDVVDGTAILVVEGEDGSEQYELDVPSGEAEAFINNGVVTVEVKR
;
A
#
# COMPACT_ATOMS: atom_id res chain seq x y z
N MET A 1 -20.58 4.33 -1.89
CA MET A 1 -19.78 5.41 -2.49
C MET A 1 -18.35 5.16 -2.06
N THR A 2 -17.39 5.12 -2.99
CA THR A 2 -15.97 4.91 -2.62
C THR A 2 -15.30 6.25 -2.41
N SER A 3 -14.63 6.41 -1.28
CA SER A 3 -13.85 7.62 -0.97
C SER A 3 -12.36 7.32 -1.16
N THR A 4 -11.63 8.19 -1.86
CA THR A 4 -10.19 8.05 -2.11
C THR A 4 -9.39 8.96 -1.19
N ARG A 5 -8.34 8.43 -0.56
CA ARG A 5 -7.35 9.17 0.24
C ARG A 5 -5.93 8.82 -0.21
N LYS A 6 -4.98 9.72 0.03
CA LYS A 6 -3.56 9.46 -0.22
C LYS A 6 -2.85 9.21 1.11
N LEU A 7 -1.98 8.20 1.17
CA LEU A 7 -1.11 7.92 2.30
C LEU A 7 0.29 8.46 1.99
N GLU A 8 0.84 9.28 2.87
CA GLU A 8 2.18 9.84 2.70
C GLU A 8 3.12 9.41 3.84
N GLN A 9 4.44 9.48 3.58
CA GLN A 9 5.45 9.24 4.62
C GLN A 9 5.31 10.18 5.82
N ALA A 10 4.73 11.37 5.61
CA ALA A 10 4.47 12.34 6.67
C ALA A 10 3.45 11.86 7.70
N ASP A 11 2.58 10.90 7.35
CA ASP A 11 1.59 10.33 8.26
C ASP A 11 2.23 9.35 9.28
N GLY A 12 3.53 9.03 9.12
CA GLY A 12 4.27 8.11 10.01
C GLY A 12 3.90 6.63 9.83
N LEU A 13 2.90 6.35 9.00
CA LEU A 13 2.40 5.01 8.66
C LEU A 13 3.20 4.36 7.54
N VAL A 14 3.83 5.18 6.68
CA VAL A 14 4.58 4.72 5.49
C VAL A 14 6.07 4.86 5.72
N ARG A 15 6.81 3.78 5.44
CA ARG A 15 8.28 3.73 5.49
C ARG A 15 8.81 3.22 4.15
N ARG A 16 9.96 3.74 3.74
CA ARG A 16 10.65 3.31 2.52
C ARG A 16 12.07 2.85 2.83
N TYR A 17 12.47 1.76 2.20
CA TYR A 17 13.82 1.20 2.26
C TYR A 17 14.31 0.98 0.83
N ASP A 18 15.49 1.48 0.52
CA ASP A 18 16.13 1.26 -0.77
C ASP A 18 17.35 0.34 -0.55
N TYR A 19 17.30 -0.84 -1.17
CA TYR A 19 18.43 -1.76 -1.29
C TYR A 19 19.03 -1.63 -2.70
N ASP A 20 20.10 -2.38 -2.96
CA ASP A 20 20.81 -2.29 -4.24
C ASP A 20 19.89 -2.62 -5.43
N ASP A 21 19.19 -3.77 -5.38
CA ASP A 21 18.36 -4.27 -6.49
C ASP A 21 16.84 -4.12 -6.27
N VAL A 22 16.41 -3.77 -5.06
CA VAL A 22 14.99 -3.71 -4.68
C VAL A 22 14.70 -2.47 -3.83
N SER A 23 13.58 -1.83 -4.11
CA SER A 23 13.02 -0.77 -3.27
C SER A 23 11.77 -1.31 -2.57
N MET A 24 11.66 -1.12 -1.27
CA MET A 24 10.53 -1.60 -0.47
C MET A 24 9.79 -0.42 0.15
N VAL A 25 8.47 -0.42 0.01
CA VAL A 25 7.56 0.52 0.68
C VAL A 25 6.68 -0.26 1.63
N VAL A 26 6.63 0.14 2.89
CA VAL A 26 5.89 -0.54 3.96
C VAL A 26 4.90 0.45 4.56
N ALA A 27 3.62 0.09 4.60
CA ALA A 27 2.56 0.87 5.21
C ALA A 27 1.88 0.06 6.33
N ASP A 28 1.95 0.56 7.56
CA ASP A 28 1.13 0.05 8.67
C ASP A 28 -0.26 0.69 8.59
N THR A 29 -1.26 -0.09 8.22
CA THR A 29 -2.61 0.46 7.97
C THR A 29 -3.52 0.40 9.19
N GLY A 30 -3.20 -0.47 10.16
CA GLY A 30 -4.08 -0.78 11.29
C GLY A 30 -5.41 -1.46 10.92
N PHE A 31 -5.66 -1.77 9.64
CA PHE A 31 -6.87 -2.47 9.19
C PHE A 31 -6.71 -3.99 9.30
N PRO A 32 -7.81 -4.73 9.54
CA PRO A 32 -7.78 -6.19 9.52
C PRO A 32 -7.44 -6.73 8.12
N GLU A 33 -6.63 -7.78 8.06
CA GLU A 33 -6.10 -8.32 6.79
C GLU A 33 -7.19 -8.82 5.85
N ASP A 34 -8.27 -9.36 6.40
CA ASP A 34 -9.42 -9.92 5.70
C ASP A 34 -10.32 -8.84 5.07
N ALA A 35 -10.22 -7.60 5.54
CA ALA A 35 -10.89 -6.45 4.95
C ALA A 35 -10.01 -5.67 3.98
N LEU A 36 -8.72 -6.03 3.84
CA LEU A 36 -7.74 -5.27 3.10
C LEU A 36 -7.34 -5.99 1.81
N SER A 37 -7.33 -5.26 0.71
CA SER A 37 -6.73 -5.71 -0.55
C SER A 37 -5.78 -4.66 -1.09
N VAL A 38 -4.78 -5.10 -1.86
CA VAL A 38 -3.79 -4.22 -2.47
C VAL A 38 -3.56 -4.65 -3.93
N ASP A 39 -3.48 -3.66 -4.81
CA ASP A 39 -3.03 -3.82 -6.19
C ASP A 39 -1.99 -2.75 -6.53
N VAL A 40 -1.10 -3.03 -7.48
CA VAL A 40 -0.07 -2.06 -7.91
C VAL A 40 -0.19 -1.82 -9.40
N VAL A 41 -0.46 -0.57 -9.75
CA VAL A 41 -0.61 -0.12 -11.14
C VAL A 41 0.17 1.17 -11.34
N ASP A 42 1.00 1.19 -12.37
CA ASP A 42 1.71 2.38 -12.85
C ASP A 42 2.42 3.20 -11.74
N GLY A 43 3.18 2.53 -10.88
CA GLY A 43 3.90 3.19 -9.78
C GLY A 43 3.00 3.65 -8.62
N THR A 44 1.76 3.17 -8.56
CA THR A 44 0.83 3.45 -7.47
C THR A 44 0.33 2.15 -6.87
N ALA A 45 0.52 1.98 -5.56
CA ALA A 45 -0.14 0.94 -4.79
C ALA A 45 -1.51 1.46 -4.34
N ILE A 46 -2.56 0.74 -4.71
CA ILE A 46 -3.95 1.02 -4.40
C ILE A 46 -4.39 0.02 -3.33
N LEU A 47 -4.67 0.51 -2.14
CA LEU A 47 -5.24 -0.27 -1.05
C LEU A 47 -6.74 -0.04 -1.01
N VAL A 48 -7.52 -1.11 -0.92
CA VAL A 48 -8.97 -1.05 -0.73
C VAL A 48 -9.33 -1.73 0.58
N VAL A 49 -10.04 -0.99 1.42
CA VAL A 49 -10.55 -1.45 2.72
C VAL A 49 -12.05 -1.65 2.59
N GLU A 50 -12.54 -2.87 2.78
CA GLU A 50 -13.97 -3.16 2.82
C GLU A 50 -14.55 -2.83 4.21
N GLY A 51 -15.68 -2.12 4.23
CA GLY A 51 -16.40 -1.77 5.46
C GLY A 51 -17.91 -1.95 5.30
N GLU A 52 -18.64 -1.88 6.41
CA GLU A 52 -20.09 -2.11 6.44
C GLU A 52 -20.88 -1.09 5.58
N ASP A 53 -20.41 0.16 5.51
CA ASP A 53 -21.03 1.25 4.76
C ASP A 53 -20.46 1.44 3.33
N GLY A 54 -19.55 0.55 2.91
CA GLY A 54 -18.86 0.59 1.62
C GLY A 54 -17.35 0.49 1.75
N SER A 55 -16.65 0.60 0.63
CA SER A 55 -15.19 0.53 0.57
C SER A 55 -14.51 1.89 0.61
N GLU A 56 -13.37 1.95 1.29
CA GLU A 56 -12.44 3.08 1.27
C GLU A 56 -11.21 2.73 0.45
N GLN A 57 -10.73 3.69 -0.35
CA GLN A 57 -9.53 3.52 -1.16
C GLN A 57 -8.42 4.43 -0.65
N TYR A 58 -7.22 3.87 -0.56
CA TYR A 58 -6.00 4.56 -0.19
C TYR A 58 -4.96 4.38 -1.29
N GLU A 59 -4.31 5.45 -1.69
CA GLU A 59 -3.26 5.43 -2.71
C GLU A 59 -1.91 5.73 -2.08
N LEU A 60 -0.89 4.99 -2.51
CA LEU A 60 0.47 5.09 -2.05
C LEU A 60 1.42 5.11 -3.25
N ASP A 61 2.22 6.16 -3.35
CA ASP A 61 3.24 6.26 -4.40
C ASP A 61 4.34 5.22 -4.14
N VAL A 62 4.65 4.41 -5.15
CA VAL A 62 5.75 3.43 -5.12
C VAL A 62 6.70 3.67 -6.29
N PRO A 63 7.97 3.24 -6.19
CA PRO A 63 8.88 3.30 -7.33
C PRO A 63 8.29 2.62 -8.57
N SER A 64 8.65 3.10 -9.76
CA SER A 64 8.30 2.42 -11.00
C SER A 64 9.17 1.17 -11.17
N GLY A 65 8.58 0.06 -11.59
CA GLY A 65 9.29 -1.19 -11.83
C GLY A 65 8.35 -2.38 -11.75
N GLU A 66 8.92 -3.59 -11.76
CA GLU A 66 8.15 -4.80 -11.46
C GLU A 66 7.84 -4.83 -9.96
N ALA A 67 6.56 -4.72 -9.61
CA ALA A 67 6.11 -4.60 -8.23
C ALA A 67 5.35 -5.86 -7.77
N GLU A 68 5.58 -6.24 -6.52
CA GLU A 68 4.85 -7.30 -5.84
C GLU A 68 4.40 -6.80 -4.47
N ALA A 69 3.15 -7.07 -4.10
CA ALA A 69 2.55 -6.55 -2.88
C ALA A 69 2.08 -7.67 -1.96
N PHE A 70 2.29 -7.47 -0.66
CA PHE A 70 2.02 -8.43 0.39
C PHE A 70 1.25 -7.76 1.52
N ILE A 71 0.31 -8.49 2.12
CA ILE A 71 -0.41 -8.07 3.33
C ILE A 71 -0.04 -9.06 4.44
N ASN A 72 0.40 -8.55 5.58
CA ASN A 72 0.66 -9.38 6.76
C ASN A 72 0.16 -8.67 8.01
N ASN A 73 -0.89 -9.20 8.64
CA ASN A 73 -1.46 -8.64 9.88
C ASN A 73 -1.75 -7.12 9.79
N GLY A 74 -2.31 -6.66 8.66
CA GLY A 74 -2.62 -5.24 8.42
C GLY A 74 -1.45 -4.36 7.98
N VAL A 75 -0.24 -4.93 7.86
CA VAL A 75 0.92 -4.26 7.28
C VAL A 75 1.00 -4.59 5.79
N VAL A 76 0.97 -3.56 4.94
CA VAL A 76 1.17 -3.69 3.50
C VAL A 76 2.63 -3.47 3.17
N THR A 77 3.22 -4.39 2.42
CA THR A 77 4.59 -4.29 1.92
C THR A 77 4.56 -4.37 0.40
N VAL A 78 5.16 -3.40 -0.27
CA VAL A 78 5.32 -3.38 -1.72
C VAL A 78 6.81 -3.43 -2.03
N GLU A 79 7.24 -4.48 -2.71
CA GLU A 79 8.58 -4.63 -3.23
C GLU A 79 8.61 -4.25 -4.70
N VAL A 80 9.57 -3.43 -5.11
CA VAL A 80 9.76 -3.01 -6.49
C VAL A 80 11.18 -3.33 -6.92
N LYS A 81 11.33 -4.20 -7.91
CA LYS A 81 12.62 -4.50 -8.54
C LYS A 81 13.02 -3.33 -9.45
N ARG A 82 14.30 -2.97 -9.40
CA ARG A 82 14.88 -1.92 -10.26
C ARG A 82 15.25 -2.43 -11.65
#